data_AF-A0A6M3ZSM3-F1
#
_entry.id   AF-A0A6M3ZSM3-F1
#
_cell.length_a   1.000
_cell.length_b   1.000
_cell.length_c   1.000
_cell.angle_alpha   90.00
_cell.angle_beta   90.00
_cell.angle_gamma   90.00
#
_symmetry.space_group_name_H-M   'P 1'
#
loop_
_entity.id
_entity.type
_entity.pdbx_description
1 polymer ?
#
loop_
_entity_poly.entity_id
_entity_poly.type
_entity_poly.pdbx_seq_one_letter_code
_entity_poly.pdbx_strand_id
1 'polypeptide(L)'
;MFEDDKIHALSIDTSIFDAYGKDLNGIQFSLLKKILRKYSVSLVISDVVWREIRKHLLLELQIKKKKFDSNILGLCHFVGGDAKEVEALKIRMEKMPSEKEHCEKILRDFLESSGGELLKASDLVELDKIIDDYFEGNSPFQVKGDKKNEFPDAIALNSIRTWSEKTKKNILLISRDDDWVSFCARHDSSQRLYVLKNLESVTEMLIVPDEDTEAEIQKYQNDLANKNSYLFKEIVDHIEMFDWDAHVSVTSSPGTSVRIHGVFAEHIDFTEVKPIKPIELDPLNLSVNVVAKIKFDVFYEIMAQEGEVDSVLEEFNSATFYRELPIRVTIEKIEPHLWVQIFPGPLPIRFVRPEIK
;
A
#
# COMPACT_ATOMS: atom_id res chain seq x y z
N MET A 1 3.98 11.04 -20.54
CA MET A 1 2.94 10.07 -20.93
C MET A 1 3.67 8.95 -21.64
N PHE A 2 3.71 7.77 -21.03
CA PHE A 2 4.33 6.58 -21.63
C PHE A 2 3.26 5.91 -22.49
N GLU A 3 3.62 5.48 -23.70
CA GLU A 3 2.73 4.62 -24.51
C GLU A 3 2.89 3.18 -24.02
N ASP A 4 1.76 2.56 -23.73
CA ASP A 4 1.61 1.28 -23.03
C ASP A 4 2.26 0.07 -23.73
N ASP A 5 2.58 0.21 -25.03
CA ASP A 5 3.22 -0.82 -25.86
C ASP A 5 4.73 -1.03 -25.61
N LYS A 6 5.30 -0.41 -24.56
CA LYS A 6 6.76 -0.39 -24.38
C LYS A 6 7.30 -1.28 -23.26
N ILE A 7 6.57 -1.63 -22.20
CA ILE A 7 7.16 -2.44 -21.10
C ILE A 7 6.98 -3.94 -21.37
N HIS A 8 8.10 -4.66 -21.49
CA HIS A 8 8.11 -6.09 -21.82
C HIS A 8 8.51 -6.97 -20.64
N ALA A 9 9.28 -6.40 -19.70
CA ALA A 9 9.73 -7.10 -18.52
C ALA A 9 9.75 -6.17 -17.31
N LEU A 10 9.73 -6.78 -16.13
CA LEU A 10 9.79 -6.11 -14.84
C LEU A 10 10.90 -6.75 -14.02
N SER A 11 11.63 -5.94 -13.27
CA SER A 11 12.61 -6.41 -12.31
C SER A 11 12.46 -5.66 -11.00
N ILE A 12 12.81 -6.34 -9.90
CA ILE A 12 12.71 -5.79 -8.55
C ILE A 12 14.09 -5.74 -7.94
N ASP A 13 14.32 -4.72 -7.14
CA ASP A 13 15.44 -4.62 -6.20
C ASP A 13 15.10 -5.32 -4.87
N THR A 14 16.11 -5.78 -4.15
CA THR A 14 16.02 -6.29 -2.77
C THR A 14 15.33 -5.28 -1.85
N SER A 15 15.52 -3.97 -2.05
CA SER A 15 14.87 -2.93 -1.23
C SER A 15 13.33 -3.01 -1.26
N ILE A 16 12.75 -3.47 -2.38
CA ILE A 16 11.30 -3.68 -2.53
C ILE A 16 10.85 -4.88 -1.71
N PHE A 17 11.60 -5.97 -1.75
CA PHE A 17 11.32 -7.14 -0.92
C PHE A 17 11.36 -6.79 0.58
N ASP A 18 12.35 -6.01 1.00
CA ASP A 18 12.48 -5.57 2.38
C ASP A 18 11.36 -4.63 2.82
N ALA A 19 10.96 -3.70 1.95
CA ALA A 19 9.89 -2.74 2.20
C ALA A 19 8.53 -3.39 2.43
N TYR A 20 8.23 -4.50 1.75
CA TYR A 20 6.96 -5.22 1.86
C TYR A 20 7.04 -6.40 2.85
N GLY A 21 7.84 -6.26 3.90
CA GLY A 21 7.85 -7.17 5.05
C GLY A 21 8.52 -8.52 4.79
N LYS A 22 9.35 -8.62 3.74
CA LYS A 22 10.08 -9.85 3.38
C LYS A 22 9.15 -11.05 3.13
N ASP A 23 7.97 -10.79 2.57
CA ASP A 23 6.95 -11.81 2.30
C ASP A 23 6.58 -11.88 0.82
N LEU A 24 7.16 -12.85 0.11
CA LEU A 24 6.85 -13.11 -1.31
C LEU A 24 5.43 -13.65 -1.54
N ASN A 25 4.74 -14.09 -0.47
CA ASN A 25 3.34 -14.50 -0.51
C ASN A 25 2.39 -13.38 -0.06
N GLY A 26 2.93 -12.22 0.31
CA GLY A 26 2.16 -11.06 0.71
C GLY A 26 1.27 -10.52 -0.40
N ILE A 27 0.37 -9.61 -0.03
CA ILE A 27 -0.65 -9.03 -0.92
C ILE A 27 0.00 -8.36 -2.14
N GLN A 28 1.08 -7.60 -1.93
CA GLN A 28 1.73 -6.83 -2.99
C GLN A 28 2.42 -7.72 -4.04
N PHE A 29 3.10 -8.79 -3.62
CA PHE A 29 3.70 -9.75 -4.54
C PHE A 29 2.65 -10.64 -5.21
N SER A 30 1.53 -10.92 -4.53
CA SER A 30 0.38 -11.58 -5.14
C SER A 30 -0.26 -10.73 -6.23
N LEU A 31 -0.41 -9.42 -5.98
CA LEU A 31 -0.87 -8.45 -6.97
C LEU A 31 0.12 -8.35 -8.15
N LEU A 32 1.43 -8.24 -7.89
CA LEU A 32 2.47 -8.25 -8.92
C LEU A 32 2.33 -9.47 -9.85
N LYS A 33 2.19 -10.68 -9.29
CA LYS A 33 1.98 -11.91 -10.08
C LYS A 33 0.74 -11.83 -10.97
N LYS A 34 -0.36 -11.24 -10.49
CA LYS A 34 -1.57 -11.03 -11.29
C LYS A 34 -1.32 -10.05 -12.44
N ILE A 35 -0.64 -8.93 -12.18
CA ILE A 35 -0.28 -7.91 -13.20
C ILE A 35 0.59 -8.52 -14.29
N LEU A 36 1.66 -9.22 -13.91
CA LEU A 36 2.58 -9.87 -14.85
C LEU A 36 1.84 -10.81 -15.81
N ARG A 37 0.89 -11.61 -15.27
CA ARG A 37 0.06 -12.51 -16.08
C ARG A 37 -0.92 -11.77 -16.97
N LYS A 38 -1.61 -10.73 -16.48
CA LYS A 38 -2.63 -9.99 -17.23
C LYS A 38 -2.02 -9.28 -18.45
N TYR A 39 -0.88 -8.61 -18.26
CA TYR A 39 -0.24 -7.80 -19.32
C TYR A 39 0.88 -8.54 -20.06
N SER A 40 1.03 -9.85 -19.86
CA SER A 40 2.09 -10.67 -20.47
C SER A 40 3.51 -10.12 -20.26
N VAL A 41 3.75 -9.46 -19.12
CA VAL A 41 5.04 -8.89 -18.74
C VAL A 41 5.87 -9.96 -18.05
N SER A 42 7.11 -10.17 -18.51
CA SER A 42 8.01 -11.16 -17.90
C SER A 42 8.67 -10.62 -16.64
N LEU A 43 8.73 -11.40 -15.56
CA LEU A 43 9.58 -11.05 -14.41
C LEU A 43 11.02 -11.50 -14.69
N VAL A 44 11.99 -10.60 -14.61
CA VAL A 44 13.43 -10.92 -14.70
C VAL A 44 14.12 -10.48 -13.43
N ILE A 45 14.96 -11.34 -12.83
CA ILE A 45 15.65 -11.03 -11.57
C ILE A 45 17.12 -11.40 -11.73
N SER A 46 18.03 -10.48 -11.37
CA SER A 46 19.46 -10.81 -11.29
C SER A 46 19.70 -11.89 -10.23
N ASP A 47 20.57 -12.86 -10.52
CA ASP A 47 20.96 -13.88 -9.56
C ASP A 47 21.62 -13.30 -8.29
N VAL A 48 22.16 -12.08 -8.36
CA VAL A 48 22.65 -11.34 -7.18
C VAL A 48 21.49 -10.93 -6.27
N VAL A 49 20.52 -10.19 -6.80
CA VAL A 49 19.29 -9.79 -6.08
C VAL A 49 18.58 -11.03 -5.53
N TRP A 50 18.50 -12.10 -6.33
CA TRP A 50 17.87 -13.35 -5.89
C TRP A 50 18.56 -13.97 -4.66
N ARG A 51 19.90 -13.94 -4.61
CA ARG A 51 20.67 -14.42 -3.45
C ARG A 51 20.46 -13.55 -2.22
N GLU A 52 20.28 -12.24 -2.40
CA GLU A 52 19.98 -11.32 -1.31
C GLU A 52 18.58 -11.54 -0.74
N ILE A 53 17.56 -11.63 -1.60
CA ILE A 53 16.19 -12.00 -1.22
C ILE A 53 16.21 -13.32 -0.44
N ARG A 54 16.92 -14.33 -0.93
CA ARG A 54 17.08 -15.63 -0.25
C ARG A 54 17.71 -15.46 1.14
N LYS A 55 18.78 -14.68 1.26
CA LYS A 55 19.45 -14.42 2.54
C LYS A 55 18.52 -13.73 3.52
N HIS A 56 17.80 -12.69 3.08
CA HIS A 56 16.89 -11.92 3.92
C HIS A 56 15.68 -12.76 4.35
N LEU A 57 15.10 -13.55 3.45
CA LEU A 57 14.00 -14.46 3.76
C LEU A 57 14.43 -15.53 4.77
N LEU A 58 15.59 -16.17 4.57
CA LEU A 58 16.09 -17.18 5.51
C LEU A 58 16.31 -16.58 6.91
N LEU A 59 16.91 -15.40 6.98
CA LEU A 59 17.13 -14.70 8.25
C LEU A 59 15.81 -14.37 8.93
N GLU A 60 14.81 -13.90 8.19
CA GLU A 60 13.48 -13.58 8.73
C GLU A 60 12.78 -14.82 9.28
N LEU A 61 12.84 -15.95 8.56
CA LEU A 61 12.28 -17.23 9.03
C LEU A 61 12.94 -17.70 10.34
N GLN A 62 14.27 -17.59 10.43
CA GLN A 62 15.02 -17.93 11.64
C GLN A 62 14.65 -17.02 12.82
N ILE A 63 14.50 -15.71 12.58
CA ILE A 63 14.06 -14.75 13.60
C ILE A 63 12.65 -15.09 14.08
N LYS A 64 11.71 -15.34 13.16
CA LYS A 64 10.32 -15.72 13.48
C LYS A 64 10.26 -16.99 14.32
N LYS A 65 11.01 -18.03 13.94
CA LYS A 65 11.08 -19.28 14.69
C LYS A 65 11.67 -19.07 16.09
N LYS A 66 12.79 -18.37 16.21
CA LYS A 66 13.41 -18.07 17.51
C LYS A 66 12.48 -17.27 18.43
N LYS A 67 11.75 -16.29 17.89
CA LYS A 67 10.73 -15.53 18.63
C LYS A 67 9.59 -16.42 19.08
N PHE A 68 9.11 -17.30 18.20
CA PHE A 68 8.08 -18.28 18.55
C PHE A 68 8.56 -19.19 19.69
N ASP A 69 9.74 -19.80 19.56
CA ASP A 69 10.29 -20.75 20.54
C ASP A 69 10.51 -20.13 21.92
N SER A 70 10.93 -18.86 21.96
CA SER A 70 11.17 -18.13 23.22
C SER A 70 9.90 -17.62 23.89
N ASN A 71 8.85 -17.31 23.12
CA ASN A 71 7.63 -16.69 23.66
C ASN A 71 6.49 -17.68 23.94
N ILE A 72 6.44 -18.82 23.23
CA ILE A 72 5.28 -19.72 23.25
C ILE A 72 4.96 -20.28 24.64
N LEU A 73 5.98 -20.58 25.45
CA LEU A 73 5.79 -21.09 26.81
C LEU A 73 5.25 -20.00 27.75
N GLY A 74 5.79 -18.78 27.65
CA GLY A 74 5.31 -17.63 28.43
C GLY A 74 3.87 -17.27 28.10
N LEU A 75 3.52 -17.29 26.81
CA LEU A 75 2.15 -17.06 26.34
C LEU A 75 1.19 -18.14 26.84
N CYS A 76 1.59 -19.42 26.78
CA CYS A 76 0.81 -20.54 27.29
C CYS A 76 0.46 -20.37 28.77
N HIS A 77 1.45 -20.02 29.61
CA HIS A 77 1.19 -19.75 31.03
C HIS A 77 0.27 -18.55 31.25
N PHE A 78 0.46 -17.47 30.47
CA PHE A 78 -0.36 -16.25 30.58
C PHE A 78 -1.85 -16.52 30.35
N VAL A 79 -2.19 -17.42 29.42
CA VAL A 79 -3.58 -17.79 29.12
C VAL A 79 -4.09 -18.98 29.94
N GLY A 80 -3.32 -19.48 30.92
CA GLY A 80 -3.69 -20.62 31.75
C GLY A 80 -3.63 -21.98 31.05
N GLY A 81 -2.86 -22.11 29.97
CA GLY A 81 -2.67 -23.35 29.21
C GLY A 81 -1.68 -24.33 29.85
N ASP A 82 -1.66 -25.58 29.36
CA ASP A 82 -0.75 -26.63 29.82
C ASP A 82 0.57 -26.64 29.01
N ALA A 83 1.70 -26.52 29.70
CA ALA A 83 3.04 -26.59 29.11
C ALA A 83 3.28 -27.89 28.30
N LYS A 84 2.59 -28.98 28.61
CA LYS A 84 2.66 -30.24 27.83
C LYS A 84 2.16 -30.06 26.40
N GLU A 85 1.18 -29.19 26.17
CA GLU A 85 0.65 -28.90 24.83
C GLU A 85 1.69 -28.13 24.00
N VAL A 86 2.42 -27.22 24.63
CA VAL A 86 3.55 -26.50 23.99
C VAL A 86 4.66 -27.47 23.60
N GLU A 87 5.01 -28.41 24.47
CA GLU A 87 6.04 -29.41 24.19
C GLU A 87 5.63 -30.34 23.04
N ALA A 88 4.38 -30.79 23.03
CA ALA A 88 3.83 -31.58 21.92
C ALA A 88 3.86 -30.81 20.59
N LEU A 89 3.58 -29.50 20.62
CA LEU A 89 3.67 -28.62 19.45
C LEU A 89 5.11 -28.50 18.96
N LYS A 90 6.09 -28.30 19.85
CA LYS A 90 7.52 -28.23 19.50
C LYS A 90 8.00 -29.52 18.81
N ILE A 91 7.69 -30.69 19.37
CA ILE A 91 8.01 -32.00 18.77
C ILE A 91 7.39 -32.14 17.38
N ARG A 92 6.16 -31.63 17.18
CA ARG A 92 5.52 -31.65 15.86
C ARG A 92 6.21 -30.71 14.87
N MET A 93 6.67 -29.55 15.32
CA MET A 93 7.40 -28.59 14.49
C MET A 93 8.79 -29.10 14.08
N GLU A 94 9.46 -29.89 14.90
CA GLU A 94 10.73 -30.55 14.54
C GLU A 94 10.59 -31.51 13.35
N LYS A 95 9.38 -32.03 13.10
CA LYS A 95 9.06 -32.90 11.95
C LYS A 95 8.71 -32.11 10.68
N MET A 96 8.57 -30.78 10.76
CA MET A 96 8.31 -29.93 9.61
C MET A 96 9.62 -29.64 8.84
N PRO A 97 9.54 -29.19 7.57
CA PRO A 97 10.72 -28.78 6.83
C PRO A 97 11.55 -27.75 7.59
N SER A 98 12.87 -27.86 7.49
CA SER A 98 13.78 -26.86 8.05
C SER A 98 13.53 -25.48 7.45
N GLU A 99 13.96 -24.42 8.15
CA GLU A 99 13.84 -23.03 7.69
C GLU A 99 14.49 -22.85 6.31
N LYS A 100 15.58 -23.58 6.05
CA LYS A 100 16.27 -23.58 4.75
C LYS A 100 15.41 -24.23 3.68
N GLU A 101 14.89 -25.43 3.91
CA GLU A 101 14.02 -26.13 2.94
C GLU A 101 12.74 -25.34 2.67
N HIS A 102 12.16 -24.74 3.71
CA HIS A 102 10.99 -23.88 3.58
C HIS A 102 11.29 -22.61 2.78
N CYS A 103 12.45 -21.97 3.02
CA CYS A 103 12.93 -20.82 2.25
C CYS A 103 13.07 -21.17 0.75
N GLU A 104 13.77 -22.28 0.43
CA GLU A 104 13.91 -22.72 -0.97
C GLU A 104 12.56 -23.02 -1.63
N LYS A 105 11.61 -23.60 -0.87
CA LYS A 105 10.25 -23.82 -1.35
C LYS A 105 9.55 -22.51 -1.69
N ILE A 106 9.55 -21.51 -0.80
CA ILE A 106 8.92 -20.21 -1.05
C ILE A 106 9.51 -19.55 -2.29
N LEU A 107 10.83 -19.55 -2.41
CA LEU A 107 11.56 -18.95 -3.54
C LEU A 107 11.20 -19.64 -4.86
N ARG A 108 11.25 -20.97 -4.90
CA ARG A 108 10.89 -21.75 -6.10
C ARG A 108 9.43 -21.49 -6.49
N ASP A 109 8.51 -21.60 -5.53
CA ASP A 109 7.08 -21.42 -5.78
C ASP A 109 6.79 -19.98 -6.29
N PHE A 110 7.51 -18.97 -5.78
CA PHE A 110 7.41 -17.59 -6.28
C PHE A 110 7.91 -17.45 -7.73
N LEU A 111 9.09 -17.98 -8.05
CA LEU A 111 9.66 -17.89 -9.39
C LEU A 111 8.79 -18.64 -10.42
N GLU A 112 8.32 -19.84 -10.08
CA GLU A 112 7.41 -20.62 -10.92
C GLU A 112 6.07 -19.92 -11.14
N SER A 113 5.44 -19.45 -10.06
CA SER A 113 4.12 -18.81 -10.16
C SER A 113 4.14 -17.44 -10.84
N SER A 114 5.27 -16.74 -10.82
CA SER A 114 5.46 -15.48 -11.55
C SER A 114 5.90 -15.68 -13.00
N GLY A 115 6.30 -16.90 -13.40
CA GLY A 115 6.92 -17.14 -14.70
C GLY A 115 8.26 -16.41 -14.85
N GLY A 116 8.98 -16.22 -13.74
CA GLY A 116 10.17 -15.40 -13.69
C GLY A 116 11.43 -16.07 -14.25
N GLU A 117 12.31 -15.27 -14.84
CA GLU A 117 13.61 -15.67 -15.36
C GLU A 117 14.74 -15.15 -14.46
N LEU A 118 15.68 -16.02 -14.09
CA LEU A 118 16.90 -15.62 -13.37
C LEU A 118 18.01 -15.27 -14.35
N LEU A 119 18.48 -14.03 -14.27
CA LEU A 119 19.59 -13.50 -15.05
C LEU A 119 20.91 -13.82 -14.36
N LYS A 120 21.69 -14.72 -14.94
CA LYS A 120 23.02 -15.06 -14.42
C LYS A 120 24.03 -13.97 -14.77
N ALA A 121 24.59 -13.32 -13.77
CA ALA A 121 25.62 -12.31 -13.97
C ALA A 121 26.81 -12.82 -14.79
N SER A 122 27.20 -14.10 -14.64
CA SER A 122 28.30 -14.72 -15.40
C SER A 122 28.13 -14.67 -16.92
N ASP A 123 26.89 -14.58 -17.40
CA ASP A 123 26.56 -14.66 -18.83
C ASP A 123 26.27 -13.27 -19.44
N LEU A 124 26.16 -12.25 -18.59
CA LEU A 124 25.61 -10.94 -18.93
C LEU A 124 26.51 -9.77 -18.50
N VAL A 125 27.44 -9.98 -17.56
CA VAL A 125 28.28 -8.90 -17.03
C VAL A 125 29.72 -9.06 -17.50
N GLU A 126 30.25 -8.01 -18.10
CA GLU A 126 31.67 -7.84 -18.38
C GLU A 126 32.33 -7.23 -17.14
N LEU A 127 33.18 -8.00 -16.45
CA LEU A 127 33.79 -7.57 -15.19
C LEU A 127 34.60 -6.29 -15.34
N ASP A 128 35.29 -6.11 -16.48
CA ASP A 128 36.10 -4.93 -16.76
C ASP A 128 35.25 -3.65 -16.71
N LYS A 129 34.03 -3.67 -17.26
CA LYS A 129 33.10 -2.51 -17.19
C LYS A 129 32.70 -2.16 -15.76
N ILE A 130 32.49 -3.15 -14.90
CA ILE A 130 32.16 -2.91 -13.48
C ILE A 130 33.33 -2.25 -12.76
N ILE A 131 34.55 -2.70 -13.07
CA ILE A 131 35.79 -2.15 -12.49
C ILE A 131 35.98 -0.70 -12.95
N ASP A 132 35.77 -0.42 -14.24
CA ASP A 132 35.85 0.92 -14.80
C ASP A 132 34.82 1.85 -14.12
N ASP A 133 33.54 1.45 -14.07
CA ASP A 133 32.48 2.21 -13.39
C ASP A 133 32.83 2.54 -11.93
N TYR A 134 33.44 1.59 -11.20
CA TYR A 134 33.89 1.78 -9.83
C TYR A 134 35.00 2.84 -9.69
N PHE A 135 36.03 2.78 -10.54
CA PHE A 135 37.15 3.73 -10.49
C PHE A 135 36.78 5.11 -11.02
N GLU A 136 35.87 5.18 -11.99
CA GLU A 136 35.33 6.44 -12.55
C GLU A 136 34.27 7.09 -11.64
N GLY A 137 33.72 6.34 -10.67
CA GLY A 137 32.65 6.83 -9.79
C GLY A 137 31.31 7.00 -10.51
N ASN A 138 31.08 6.16 -11.53
CA ASN A 138 29.81 6.09 -12.22
C ASN A 138 28.80 5.33 -11.35
N SER A 139 27.53 5.72 -11.39
CA SER A 139 26.44 4.99 -10.73
C SER A 139 26.47 3.49 -11.08
N PRO A 140 26.17 2.57 -10.14
CA PRO A 140 25.67 2.81 -8.79
C PRO A 140 26.78 3.16 -7.77
N PHE A 141 28.02 3.40 -8.20
CA PHE A 141 29.09 3.72 -7.28
C PHE A 141 29.07 5.19 -6.83
N GLN A 142 28.57 5.50 -5.63
CA GLN A 142 28.53 6.89 -5.17
C GLN A 142 29.91 7.42 -4.81
N VAL A 143 30.16 8.71 -5.04
CA VAL A 143 31.41 9.38 -4.61
C VAL A 143 31.54 9.41 -3.08
N LYS A 144 30.43 9.32 -2.34
CA LYS A 144 30.37 9.31 -0.86
C LYS A 144 29.64 8.06 -0.38
N GLY A 145 30.24 7.32 0.53
CA GLY A 145 29.69 6.06 1.04
C GLY A 145 30.74 4.96 1.05
N ASP A 146 30.38 3.77 1.53
CA ASP A 146 31.25 2.60 1.46
C ASP A 146 31.05 1.91 0.12
N LYS A 147 31.76 2.40 -0.91
CA LYS A 147 31.67 1.96 -2.32
C LYS A 147 31.77 0.44 -2.52
N LYS A 148 32.35 -0.28 -1.56
CA LYS A 148 32.48 -1.74 -1.59
C LYS A 148 31.12 -2.44 -1.49
N ASN A 149 30.14 -1.81 -0.87
CA ASN A 149 28.81 -2.39 -0.69
C ASN A 149 27.92 -2.26 -1.93
N GLU A 150 28.35 -1.49 -2.95
CA GLU A 150 27.59 -1.21 -4.18
C GLU A 150 27.91 -2.18 -5.33
N PHE A 151 28.92 -3.07 -5.15
CA PHE A 151 29.24 -4.09 -6.17
C PHE A 151 28.08 -5.04 -6.49
N PRO A 152 27.30 -5.54 -5.51
CA PRO A 152 26.10 -6.32 -5.80
C PRO A 152 25.11 -5.58 -6.71
N ASP A 153 24.83 -4.31 -6.41
CA ASP A 153 23.94 -3.46 -7.22
C ASP A 153 24.50 -3.22 -8.62
N ALA A 154 25.80 -2.94 -8.72
CA ALA A 154 26.46 -2.74 -10.01
C ALA A 154 26.34 -3.97 -10.90
N ILE A 155 26.56 -5.16 -10.33
CA ILE A 155 26.42 -6.43 -11.05
C ILE A 155 24.95 -6.68 -11.43
N ALA A 156 24.00 -6.41 -10.54
CA ALA A 156 22.58 -6.59 -10.79
C ALA A 156 22.07 -5.67 -11.92
N LEU A 157 22.31 -4.37 -11.80
CA LEU A 157 21.90 -3.36 -12.78
C LEU A 157 22.54 -3.60 -14.14
N ASN A 158 23.82 -3.97 -14.18
CA ASN A 158 24.49 -4.34 -15.44
C ASN A 158 23.92 -5.62 -16.05
N SER A 159 23.62 -6.64 -15.26
CA SER A 159 23.00 -7.88 -15.77
C SER A 159 21.67 -7.58 -16.46
N ILE A 160 20.85 -6.74 -15.81
CA ILE A 160 19.54 -6.30 -16.30
C ILE A 160 19.69 -5.46 -17.57
N ARG A 161 20.62 -4.48 -17.57
CA ARG A 161 20.93 -3.66 -18.74
C ARG A 161 21.34 -4.50 -19.94
N THR A 162 22.33 -5.38 -19.79
CA THR A 162 22.82 -6.22 -20.89
C THR A 162 21.72 -7.14 -21.43
N TRP A 163 20.88 -7.71 -20.56
CA TRP A 163 19.74 -8.52 -21.01
C TRP A 163 18.74 -7.69 -21.82
N SER A 164 18.43 -6.46 -21.36
CA SER A 164 17.55 -5.53 -22.06
C SER A 164 18.08 -5.17 -23.45
N GLU A 165 19.38 -4.89 -23.56
CA GLU A 165 20.04 -4.57 -24.83
C GLU A 165 20.03 -5.76 -25.80
N LYS A 166 20.39 -6.96 -25.32
CA LYS A 166 20.41 -8.19 -26.14
C LYS A 166 19.02 -8.56 -26.66
N THR A 167 17.99 -8.41 -25.82
CA THR A 167 16.60 -8.77 -26.17
C THR A 167 15.82 -7.64 -26.83
N LYS A 168 16.37 -6.41 -26.81
CA LYS A 168 15.70 -5.16 -27.24
C LYS A 168 14.37 -4.89 -26.51
N LYS A 169 14.18 -5.51 -25.34
CA LYS A 169 12.98 -5.37 -24.51
C LYS A 169 13.16 -4.25 -23.52
N ASN A 170 12.12 -3.45 -23.30
CA ASN A 170 12.18 -2.46 -22.22
C ASN A 170 11.78 -3.07 -20.88
N ILE A 171 12.51 -2.67 -19.84
CA ILE A 171 12.37 -3.18 -18.49
C ILE A 171 11.89 -2.06 -17.56
N LEU A 172 10.89 -2.38 -16.75
CA LEU A 172 10.49 -1.58 -15.60
C LEU A 172 11.18 -2.11 -14.34
N LEU A 173 12.11 -1.33 -13.82
CA LEU A 173 12.78 -1.56 -12.55
C LEU A 173 11.95 -0.97 -11.42
N ILE A 174 11.88 -1.68 -10.30
CA ILE A 174 11.21 -1.19 -9.11
C ILE A 174 12.23 -1.21 -7.98
N SER A 175 12.58 -0.03 -7.49
CA SER A 175 13.59 0.15 -6.46
C SER A 175 13.33 1.42 -5.66
N ARG A 176 13.53 1.34 -4.35
CA ARG A 176 13.55 2.51 -3.46
C ARG A 176 14.94 3.11 -3.31
N ASP A 177 15.95 2.45 -3.86
CA ASP A 177 17.33 2.87 -3.79
C ASP A 177 17.61 3.99 -4.81
N ASP A 178 18.13 5.11 -4.33
CA ASP A 178 18.41 6.27 -5.17
C ASP A 178 19.58 5.99 -6.14
N ASP A 179 20.42 4.98 -5.90
CA ASP A 179 21.47 4.56 -6.82
C ASP A 179 20.91 3.81 -8.02
N TRP A 180 19.93 2.94 -7.81
CA TRP A 180 19.18 2.30 -8.90
C TRP A 180 18.41 3.33 -9.72
N VAL A 181 17.81 4.32 -9.06
CA VAL A 181 17.11 5.43 -9.74
C VAL A 181 18.08 6.25 -10.58
N SER A 182 19.22 6.62 -10.00
CA SER A 182 20.27 7.39 -10.69
C SER A 182 20.87 6.62 -11.87
N PHE A 183 21.03 5.29 -11.73
CA PHE A 183 21.51 4.42 -12.80
C PHE A 183 20.58 4.48 -14.02
N CYS A 184 19.27 4.44 -13.79
CA CYS A 184 18.25 4.46 -14.83
C CYS A 184 18.06 5.85 -15.44
N ALA A 185 18.32 6.91 -14.68
CA ALA A 185 18.20 8.30 -15.13
C ALA A 185 19.34 8.74 -16.06
N ARG A 186 20.39 7.92 -16.24
CA ARG A 186 21.48 8.24 -17.16
C ARG A 186 20.94 8.47 -18.56
N HIS A 187 21.27 9.63 -19.14
CA HIS A 187 20.80 10.03 -20.46
C HIS A 187 21.61 9.33 -21.56
N ASP A 188 21.48 8.02 -21.66
CA ASP A 188 21.82 7.30 -22.87
C ASP A 188 20.51 7.02 -23.63
N SER A 189 20.38 7.61 -24.82
CA SER A 189 19.24 7.44 -25.71
C SER A 189 18.96 5.98 -26.12
N SER A 190 19.88 5.05 -25.86
CA SER A 190 19.73 3.62 -26.07
C SER A 190 19.20 2.85 -24.84
N GLN A 191 19.12 3.50 -23.68
CA GLN A 191 18.77 2.87 -22.42
C GLN A 191 17.27 2.54 -22.37
N ARG A 192 16.98 1.25 -22.21
CA ARG A 192 15.64 0.65 -22.21
C ARG A 192 15.13 0.33 -20.80
N LEU A 193 15.65 1.08 -19.82
CA LEU A 193 15.38 0.88 -18.41
C LEU A 193 14.55 2.04 -17.87
N TYR A 194 13.42 1.72 -17.25
CA TYR A 194 12.54 2.66 -16.56
C TYR A 194 12.52 2.31 -15.08
N VAL A 195 12.30 3.27 -14.20
CA VAL A 195 12.33 3.02 -12.75
C VAL A 195 11.10 3.60 -12.05
N LEU A 196 10.52 2.83 -11.15
CA LEU A 196 9.49 3.26 -10.20
C LEU A 196 9.92 2.96 -8.77
N LYS A 197 9.42 3.73 -7.81
CA LYS A 197 9.81 3.58 -6.40
C LYS A 197 9.06 2.50 -5.64
N ASN A 198 7.93 2.02 -6.16
CA ASN A 198 7.05 1.11 -5.43
C ASN A 198 6.14 0.30 -6.38
N LEU A 199 5.54 -0.77 -5.85
CA LEU A 199 4.67 -1.67 -6.62
C LEU A 199 3.31 -1.03 -6.93
N GLU A 200 2.84 -0.08 -6.13
CA GLU A 200 1.58 0.63 -6.35
C GLU A 200 1.65 1.49 -7.61
N SER A 201 2.77 2.17 -7.88
CA SER A 201 2.98 2.91 -9.12
C SER A 201 2.99 2.02 -10.36
N VAL A 202 3.30 0.72 -10.21
CA VAL A 202 3.20 -0.25 -11.31
C VAL A 202 1.74 -0.47 -11.68
N THR A 203 0.81 -0.54 -10.71
CA THR A 203 -0.61 -0.59 -11.04
C THR A 203 -1.08 0.65 -11.76
N GLU A 204 -0.68 1.84 -11.31
CA GLU A 204 -1.03 3.09 -11.99
C GLU A 204 -0.46 3.18 -13.42
N MET A 205 0.71 2.60 -13.65
CA MET A 205 1.38 2.63 -14.95
C MET A 205 0.89 1.55 -15.91
N LEU A 206 0.57 0.34 -15.42
CA LEU A 206 0.20 -0.80 -16.28
C LEU A 206 -1.30 -1.00 -16.38
N ILE A 207 -2.12 -0.42 -15.48
CA ILE A 207 -3.56 -0.40 -15.65
C ILE A 207 -3.90 0.66 -16.69
N VAL A 208 -3.88 0.25 -17.94
CA VAL A 208 -4.56 0.94 -19.03
C VAL A 208 -6.02 0.53 -18.95
N PRO A 209 -6.93 1.43 -18.58
CA PRO A 209 -8.35 1.14 -18.73
C PRO A 209 -8.61 0.94 -20.23
N ASP A 210 -9.30 -0.14 -20.61
CA ASP A 210 -9.78 -0.27 -21.98
C ASP A 210 -10.78 0.86 -22.30
N GLU A 211 -11.12 1.07 -23.58
CA GLU A 211 -12.03 2.16 -23.99
C GLU A 211 -13.36 2.14 -23.21
N ASP A 212 -13.87 0.95 -22.88
CA ASP A 212 -15.09 0.78 -22.09
C ASP A 212 -14.88 1.24 -20.64
N THR A 213 -13.77 0.87 -20.01
CA THR A 213 -13.41 1.29 -18.65
C THR A 213 -13.15 2.80 -18.58
N GLU A 214 -12.50 3.38 -19.59
CA GLU A 214 -12.31 4.82 -19.69
C GLU A 214 -13.65 5.56 -19.80
N ALA A 215 -14.56 5.06 -20.63
CA ALA A 215 -15.90 5.62 -20.77
C ALA A 215 -16.69 5.55 -19.46
N GLU A 216 -16.59 4.45 -18.72
CA GLU A 216 -17.22 4.32 -17.40
C GLU A 216 -16.59 5.26 -16.35
N ILE A 217 -15.26 5.34 -16.29
CA ILE A 217 -14.55 6.29 -15.43
C ILE A 217 -15.00 7.72 -15.73
N GLN A 218 -15.08 8.10 -17.00
CA GLN A 218 -15.50 9.44 -17.42
C GLN A 218 -16.96 9.71 -17.05
N LYS A 219 -17.83 8.71 -17.18
CA LYS A 219 -19.23 8.81 -16.75
C LYS A 219 -19.33 9.07 -15.25
N TYR A 220 -18.63 8.30 -14.42
CA TYR A 220 -18.67 8.50 -12.97
C TYR A 220 -18.04 9.82 -12.53
N GLN A 221 -16.99 10.29 -13.20
CA GLN A 221 -16.43 11.63 -12.96
C GLN A 221 -17.47 12.72 -13.23
N ASN A 222 -18.21 12.61 -14.34
CA ASN A 222 -19.27 13.56 -14.67
C ASN A 222 -20.44 13.49 -13.67
N ASP A 223 -20.82 12.29 -13.26
CA ASP A 223 -21.88 12.10 -12.26
C ASP A 223 -21.46 12.71 -10.91
N LEU A 224 -20.23 12.50 -10.45
CA LEU A 224 -19.72 13.09 -9.20
C LEU A 224 -19.60 14.61 -9.26
N ALA A 225 -19.34 15.19 -10.43
CA ALA A 225 -19.33 16.65 -10.62
C ALA A 225 -20.74 17.25 -10.67
N ASN A 226 -21.77 16.45 -10.96
CA ASN A 226 -23.14 16.88 -11.08
C ASN A 226 -23.95 16.57 -9.81
N LYS A 227 -24.27 17.60 -9.02
CA LYS A 227 -25.06 17.47 -7.78
C LYS A 227 -26.45 16.83 -7.97
N ASN A 228 -26.96 16.81 -9.20
CA ASN A 228 -28.25 16.20 -9.50
C ASN A 228 -28.14 14.73 -9.93
N SER A 229 -26.94 14.19 -10.12
CA SER A 229 -26.75 12.80 -10.51
C SER A 229 -27.21 11.85 -9.41
N TYR A 230 -27.58 10.64 -9.82
CA TYR A 230 -27.95 9.59 -8.87
C TYR A 230 -26.77 9.23 -7.96
N LEU A 231 -25.56 9.04 -8.54
CA LEU A 231 -24.36 8.69 -7.77
C LEU A 231 -24.00 9.76 -6.73
N PHE A 232 -24.07 11.05 -7.09
CA PHE A 232 -23.78 12.12 -6.13
C PHE A 232 -24.76 12.07 -4.95
N LYS A 233 -26.06 11.94 -5.24
CA LYS A 233 -27.10 11.87 -4.20
C LYS A 233 -26.94 10.64 -3.32
N GLU A 234 -26.69 9.47 -3.92
CA GLU A 234 -26.46 8.24 -3.18
C GLU A 234 -25.27 8.37 -2.20
N ILE A 235 -24.16 8.97 -2.64
CA ILE A 235 -23.01 9.22 -1.76
C ILE A 235 -23.36 10.21 -0.65
N VAL A 236 -24.10 11.28 -0.96
CA VAL A 236 -24.56 12.27 0.03
C VAL A 236 -25.47 11.60 1.05
N ASP A 237 -26.47 10.83 0.63
CA ASP A 237 -27.40 10.10 1.50
C ASP A 237 -26.61 9.16 2.44
N HIS A 238 -25.62 8.43 1.93
CA HIS A 238 -24.75 7.59 2.76
C HIS A 238 -23.90 8.38 3.77
N ILE A 239 -23.45 9.59 3.42
CA ILE A 239 -22.71 10.48 4.34
C ILE A 239 -23.65 11.03 5.42
N GLU A 240 -24.88 11.41 5.06
CA GLU A 240 -25.90 11.91 6.00
C GLU A 240 -26.34 10.82 6.99
N MET A 241 -26.44 9.57 6.53
CA MET A 241 -26.85 8.41 7.35
C MET A 241 -25.70 7.77 8.15
N PHE A 242 -24.46 8.25 8.01
CA PHE A 242 -23.33 7.71 8.75
C PHE A 242 -23.45 8.01 10.26
N ASP A 243 -23.03 7.06 11.11
CA ASP A 243 -23.10 7.19 12.58
C ASP A 243 -22.03 8.14 13.11
N TRP A 244 -22.21 9.44 12.90
CA TRP A 244 -21.26 10.47 13.31
C TRP A 244 -21.10 10.59 14.83
N ASP A 245 -22.09 10.14 15.60
CA ASP A 245 -22.08 10.19 17.06
C ASP A 245 -20.90 9.41 17.64
N ALA A 246 -20.59 8.24 17.04
CA ALA A 246 -19.45 7.41 17.42
C ALA A 246 -18.07 8.05 17.10
N HIS A 247 -18.05 9.13 16.32
CA HIS A 247 -16.83 9.71 15.75
C HIS A 247 -16.59 11.18 16.17
N VAL A 248 -17.44 11.76 17.02
CA VAL A 248 -17.26 13.10 17.59
C VAL A 248 -16.83 13.01 19.05
N SER A 249 -15.81 13.79 19.41
CA SER A 249 -15.38 13.96 20.79
C SER A 249 -15.53 15.41 21.24
N VAL A 250 -16.12 15.62 22.42
CA VAL A 250 -16.28 16.95 23.02
C VAL A 250 -15.40 17.03 24.26
N THR A 251 -14.72 18.16 24.43
CA THR A 251 -13.96 18.48 25.65
C THR A 251 -14.70 19.56 26.42
N SER A 252 -14.92 19.33 27.72
CA SER A 252 -15.61 20.24 28.62
C SER A 252 -14.63 20.91 29.58
N SER A 253 -15.07 22.00 30.22
CA SER A 253 -14.32 22.63 31.31
C SER A 253 -14.28 21.71 32.54
N PRO A 254 -13.26 21.84 33.41
CA PRO A 254 -13.20 21.09 34.67
C PRO A 254 -14.49 21.24 35.49
N GLY A 255 -15.02 20.12 36.00
CA GLY A 255 -16.28 20.09 36.76
C GLY A 255 -17.55 20.00 35.92
N THR A 256 -17.44 19.89 34.60
CA THR A 256 -18.57 19.68 33.69
C THR A 256 -18.31 18.50 32.76
N SER A 257 -19.37 17.84 32.30
CA SER A 257 -19.33 16.85 31.21
C SER A 257 -20.34 17.21 30.13
N VAL A 258 -20.14 16.70 28.91
CA VAL A 258 -21.06 16.92 27.80
C VAL A 258 -21.62 15.57 27.35
N ARG A 259 -22.95 15.50 27.21
CA ARG A 259 -23.63 14.36 26.63
C ARG A 259 -24.12 14.74 25.24
N ILE A 260 -23.66 14.03 24.21
CA ILE A 260 -24.12 14.21 22.83
C ILE A 260 -25.41 13.41 22.64
N HIS A 261 -26.41 14.02 22.01
CA HIS A 261 -27.68 13.40 21.64
C HIS A 261 -27.81 13.11 20.15
N GLY A 262 -27.04 13.82 19.32
CA GLY A 262 -26.96 13.54 17.89
C GLY A 262 -26.03 14.48 17.15
N VAL A 263 -25.42 13.98 16.10
CA VAL A 263 -24.55 14.67 15.15
C VAL A 263 -25.09 14.42 13.76
N PHE A 264 -25.52 15.49 13.10
CA PHE A 264 -26.08 15.42 11.75
C PHE A 264 -25.12 16.08 10.76
N ALA A 265 -24.82 15.37 9.67
CA ALA A 265 -24.14 15.92 8.52
C ALA A 265 -25.17 16.50 7.55
N GLU A 266 -24.97 17.75 7.14
CA GLU A 266 -25.82 18.47 6.19
C GLU A 266 -24.96 19.29 5.22
N HIS A 267 -25.57 19.81 4.16
CA HIS A 267 -24.94 20.72 3.20
C HIS A 267 -23.59 20.20 2.69
N ILE A 268 -23.60 18.96 2.20
CA ILE A 268 -22.41 18.25 1.73
C ILE A 268 -22.05 18.71 0.32
N ASP A 269 -20.83 19.21 0.15
CA ASP A 269 -20.28 19.64 -1.13
C ASP A 269 -18.92 18.98 -1.39
N PHE A 270 -18.75 18.33 -2.55
CA PHE A 270 -17.44 17.84 -2.97
C PHE A 270 -16.60 19.01 -3.49
N THR A 271 -15.51 19.30 -2.78
CA THR A 271 -14.56 20.38 -3.09
C THR A 271 -13.41 19.91 -3.99
N GLU A 272 -13.06 18.63 -3.88
CA GLU A 272 -12.07 17.97 -4.72
C GLU A 272 -12.55 16.54 -5.01
N VAL A 273 -12.44 16.10 -6.26
CA VAL A 273 -12.65 14.71 -6.68
C VAL A 273 -11.35 14.25 -7.31
N LYS A 274 -10.63 13.35 -6.63
CA LYS A 274 -9.40 12.77 -7.18
C LYS A 274 -9.75 11.86 -8.36
N PRO A 275 -8.79 11.56 -9.26
CA PRO A 275 -9.02 10.62 -10.34
C PRO A 275 -9.57 9.28 -9.82
N ILE A 276 -10.65 8.82 -10.45
CA ILE A 276 -11.24 7.51 -10.19
C ILE A 276 -10.28 6.44 -10.72
N LYS A 277 -9.99 5.43 -9.91
CA LYS A 277 -9.03 4.36 -10.21
C LYS A 277 -9.69 3.00 -10.04
N PRO A 278 -9.42 2.01 -10.90
CA PRO A 278 -9.83 0.63 -10.66
C PRO A 278 -9.25 0.08 -9.36
N ILE A 279 -10.03 -0.72 -8.64
CA ILE A 279 -9.59 -1.40 -7.41
C ILE A 279 -8.91 -2.70 -7.78
N GLU A 280 -7.69 -2.85 -7.27
CA GLU A 280 -6.84 -4.03 -7.33
C GLU A 280 -6.46 -4.52 -8.73
N LEU A 281 -7.40 -4.78 -9.63
CA LEU A 281 -7.27 -5.14 -11.06
C LEU A 281 -8.64 -5.34 -11.77
N ASP A 282 -9.75 -5.05 -11.08
CA ASP A 282 -11.12 -5.26 -11.56
C ASP A 282 -11.68 -3.94 -12.13
N PRO A 283 -11.89 -3.83 -13.46
CA PRO A 283 -12.40 -2.61 -14.06
C PRO A 283 -13.82 -2.25 -13.60
N LEU A 284 -14.59 -3.22 -13.08
CA LEU A 284 -15.96 -3.01 -12.64
C LEU A 284 -16.06 -2.43 -11.22
N ASN A 285 -14.95 -2.46 -10.47
CA ASN A 285 -14.86 -1.95 -9.12
C ASN A 285 -13.92 -0.74 -9.11
N LEU A 286 -14.46 0.43 -8.84
CA LEU A 286 -13.74 1.69 -8.92
C LEU A 286 -13.61 2.32 -7.54
N SER A 287 -12.49 2.96 -7.26
CA SER A 287 -12.28 3.77 -6.07
C SER A 287 -12.00 5.21 -6.44
N VAL A 288 -12.63 6.12 -5.71
CA VAL A 288 -12.41 7.55 -5.80
C VAL A 288 -12.20 8.12 -4.40
N ASN A 289 -11.27 9.05 -4.28
CA ASN A 289 -11.14 9.84 -3.04
C ASN A 289 -11.74 11.22 -3.31
N VAL A 290 -12.72 11.59 -2.50
CA VAL A 290 -13.34 12.91 -2.53
C VAL A 290 -12.97 13.70 -1.28
N VAL A 291 -12.85 15.01 -1.39
CA VAL A 291 -12.78 15.90 -0.24
C VAL A 291 -14.14 16.58 -0.11
N ALA A 292 -14.91 16.17 0.89
CA ALA A 292 -16.23 16.70 1.15
C ALA A 292 -16.17 17.81 2.20
N LYS A 293 -16.69 18.98 1.87
CA LYS A 293 -17.01 20.02 2.84
C LYS A 293 -18.40 19.75 3.39
N ILE A 294 -18.48 19.55 4.70
CA ILE A 294 -19.69 19.12 5.40
C ILE A 294 -19.99 20.11 6.51
N LYS A 295 -21.25 20.51 6.64
CA LYS A 295 -21.77 21.20 7.82
C LYS A 295 -22.23 20.13 8.81
N PHE A 296 -21.79 20.24 10.06
CA PHE A 296 -22.24 19.40 11.15
C PHE A 296 -23.07 20.21 12.12
N ASP A 297 -24.23 19.69 12.48
CA ASP A 297 -25.06 20.17 13.57
C ASP A 297 -25.03 19.15 14.72
N VAL A 298 -24.55 19.58 15.87
CA VAL A 298 -24.39 18.75 17.07
C VAL A 298 -25.39 19.19 18.13
N PHE A 299 -26.19 18.25 18.61
CA PHE A 299 -27.13 18.44 19.71
C PHE A 299 -26.57 17.81 20.98
N TYR A 300 -26.52 18.56 22.07
CA TYR A 300 -25.89 18.11 23.30
C TYR A 300 -26.47 18.77 24.56
N GLU A 301 -26.13 18.20 25.72
CA GLU A 301 -26.42 18.76 27.04
C GLU A 301 -25.14 18.91 27.85
N ILE A 302 -25.11 19.91 28.72
CA ILE A 302 -24.01 20.13 29.66
C ILE A 302 -24.46 19.65 31.03
N MET A 303 -23.64 18.81 31.66
CA MET A 303 -23.87 18.26 33.00
C MET A 303 -22.81 18.82 33.97
N ALA A 304 -23.20 19.10 35.20
CA ALA A 304 -22.26 19.32 36.30
C ALA A 304 -21.80 17.97 36.86
N GLN A 305 -20.50 17.85 37.14
CA GLN A 305 -19.97 16.77 37.95
C GLN A 305 -19.89 17.21 39.42
N GLU A 306 -20.93 16.93 40.19
CA GLU A 306 -20.92 17.10 41.66
C GLU A 306 -21.03 15.72 42.35
N GLY A 307 -19.89 15.11 42.70
CA GLY A 307 -19.87 13.81 43.37
C GLY A 307 -20.26 12.64 42.46
N GLU A 308 -21.10 11.71 42.94
CA GLU A 308 -21.59 10.54 42.17
C GLU A 308 -22.83 10.83 41.32
N VAL A 309 -23.36 12.06 41.34
CA VAL A 309 -24.61 12.42 40.65
C VAL A 309 -24.34 13.51 39.64
N ASP A 310 -24.44 13.18 38.35
CA ASP A 310 -24.45 14.19 37.29
C ASP A 310 -25.80 14.93 37.32
N SER A 311 -25.77 16.26 37.39
CA SER A 311 -26.96 17.10 37.29
C SER A 311 -26.93 17.91 35.98
N VAL A 312 -28.07 18.08 35.32
CA VAL A 312 -28.14 18.83 34.05
C VAL A 312 -28.01 20.32 34.36
N LEU A 313 -27.00 20.96 33.77
CA LEU A 313 -26.78 22.41 33.88
C LEU A 313 -27.49 23.18 32.76
N GLU A 314 -27.40 22.68 31.53
CA GLU A 314 -28.04 23.28 30.36
C GLU A 314 -28.66 22.18 29.50
N GLU A 315 -29.99 22.23 29.35
CA GLU A 315 -30.78 21.35 28.48
C GLU A 315 -30.79 21.88 27.03
N PHE A 316 -30.72 20.96 26.05
CA PHE A 316 -30.92 21.23 24.62
C PHE A 316 -30.04 22.32 23.97
N ASN A 317 -28.73 22.11 24.01
CA ASN A 317 -27.80 22.94 23.24
C ASN A 317 -27.62 22.43 21.81
N SER A 318 -27.25 23.35 20.91
CA SER A 318 -26.78 23.00 19.56
C SER A 318 -25.53 23.78 19.17
N ALA A 319 -24.67 23.16 18.37
CA ALA A 319 -23.50 23.80 17.79
C ALA A 319 -23.34 23.40 16.33
N THR A 320 -23.05 24.38 15.48
CA THR A 320 -22.80 24.18 14.05
C THR A 320 -21.33 24.41 13.74
N PHE A 321 -20.73 23.54 12.93
CA PHE A 321 -19.39 23.76 12.38
C PHE A 321 -19.22 23.15 10.99
N TYR A 322 -18.15 23.55 10.29
CA TYR A 322 -17.80 23.01 8.98
C TYR A 322 -16.48 22.25 9.05
N ARG A 323 -16.38 21.14 8.32
CA ARG A 323 -15.13 20.40 8.12
C ARG A 323 -14.98 19.94 6.69
N GLU A 324 -13.74 19.91 6.23
CA GLU A 324 -13.34 19.27 4.99
C GLU A 324 -12.75 17.91 5.33
N LEU A 325 -13.39 16.84 4.85
CA LEU A 325 -13.04 15.48 5.18
C LEU A 325 -12.62 14.71 3.92
N PRO A 326 -11.45 14.05 3.93
CA PRO A 326 -11.12 13.09 2.90
C PRO A 326 -11.96 11.84 3.09
N ILE A 327 -12.73 11.47 2.07
CA ILE A 327 -13.62 10.33 2.05
C ILE A 327 -13.22 9.43 0.90
N ARG A 328 -13.01 8.14 1.19
CA ARG A 328 -12.81 7.13 0.15
C ARG A 328 -14.17 6.53 -0.20
N VAL A 329 -14.50 6.55 -1.47
CA VAL A 329 -15.70 5.92 -2.03
C VAL A 329 -15.26 4.76 -2.92
N THR A 330 -15.89 3.61 -2.72
CA THR A 330 -15.77 2.42 -3.55
C THR A 330 -17.10 2.24 -4.27
N ILE A 331 -17.04 2.08 -5.59
CA ILE A 331 -18.17 1.90 -6.49
C ILE A 331 -18.05 0.50 -7.06
N GLU A 332 -18.97 -0.38 -6.70
CA GLU A 332 -19.02 -1.76 -7.19
C GLU A 332 -20.21 -1.95 -8.13
N LYS A 333 -19.95 -2.46 -9.34
CA LYS A 333 -21.00 -2.76 -10.31
C LYS A 333 -21.45 -4.21 -10.14
N ILE A 334 -22.62 -4.40 -9.51
CA ILE A 334 -23.23 -5.72 -9.31
C ILE A 334 -24.51 -5.77 -10.15
N GLU A 335 -24.52 -6.40 -11.33
CA GLU A 335 -25.69 -6.36 -12.22
C GLU A 335 -27.02 -6.69 -11.50
N PRO A 336 -28.10 -5.88 -11.65
CA PRO A 336 -28.24 -4.58 -12.34
C PRO A 336 -28.18 -3.35 -11.41
N HIS A 337 -27.53 -3.45 -10.24
CA HIS A 337 -27.46 -2.41 -9.21
C HIS A 337 -26.03 -1.87 -9.00
N LEU A 338 -25.96 -0.59 -8.61
CA LEU A 338 -24.71 0.04 -8.18
C LEU A 338 -24.63 -0.09 -6.66
N TRP A 339 -23.51 -0.58 -6.15
CA TRP A 339 -23.21 -0.56 -4.72
C TRP A 339 -22.14 0.49 -4.44
N VAL A 340 -22.41 1.34 -3.45
CA VAL A 340 -21.49 2.40 -3.03
C VAL A 340 -21.10 2.13 -1.59
N GLN A 341 -19.81 2.03 -1.33
CA GLN A 341 -19.28 1.92 0.03
C GLN A 341 -18.39 3.10 0.35
N ILE A 342 -18.64 3.72 1.51
CA ILE A 342 -17.92 4.91 1.96
C ILE A 342 -17.07 4.56 3.18
N PHE A 343 -15.81 4.97 3.14
CA PHE A 343 -14.89 4.90 4.27
C PHE A 343 -14.44 6.32 4.62
N PRO A 344 -14.91 6.90 5.73
CA PRO A 344 -14.39 8.18 6.19
C PRO A 344 -12.91 7.99 6.56
N GLY A 345 -12.05 8.89 6.07
CA GLY A 345 -10.62 8.93 6.41
C GLY A 345 -10.39 9.21 7.90
N PRO A 346 -9.12 9.33 8.34
CA PRO A 346 -8.79 9.34 9.77
C PRO A 346 -9.32 10.59 10.46
N LEU A 347 -10.40 10.43 11.22
CA LEU A 347 -11.08 11.51 11.93
C LEU A 347 -10.73 11.51 13.42
N PRO A 348 -10.19 12.63 13.92
CA PRO A 348 -10.50 13.10 15.25
C PRO A 348 -11.20 14.46 15.14
N ILE A 349 -12.50 14.49 15.44
CA ILE A 349 -13.28 15.74 15.51
C ILE A 349 -13.17 16.28 16.94
N ARG A 350 -12.55 17.46 17.10
CA ARG A 350 -12.48 18.23 18.35
C ARG A 350 -13.13 19.60 18.16
N PHE A 351 -13.93 20.01 19.15
CA PHE A 351 -14.52 21.36 19.23
C PHE A 351 -14.26 22.00 20.60
N VAL A 352 -14.03 23.31 20.61
CA VAL A 352 -13.94 24.19 21.80
C VAL A 352 -14.84 25.41 21.54
N ARG A 353 -15.70 25.73 22.52
CA ARG A 353 -16.78 26.74 22.51
C ARG A 353 -16.25 28.17 22.19
N PRO A 354 -17.00 29.03 21.47
CA PRO A 354 -16.75 30.47 21.51
C PRO A 354 -17.29 31.07 22.82
N GLU A 355 -16.50 31.94 23.46
CA GLU A 355 -16.88 32.66 24.67
C GLU A 355 -18.19 33.43 24.47
N ILE A 356 -19.20 33.13 25.28
CA ILE A 356 -20.34 34.04 25.48
C ILE A 356 -20.01 34.82 26.76
N LYS A 357 -19.85 36.15 26.62
CA LYS A 357 -19.82 37.08 27.75
C LYS A 357 -21.23 37.47 28.16
#